data_AF-A0A8T3ZBW3-F1
#
_entry.id   AF-A0A8T3ZBW3-F1
#
_cell.length_a   1.000
_cell.length_b   1.000
_cell.length_c   1.000
_cell.angle_alpha   90.00
_cell.angle_beta   90.00
_cell.angle_gamma   90.00
#
_symmetry.space_group_name_H-M   'P 1'
#
loop_
_entity.id
_entity.type
_entity.pdbx_description
1 polymer ?
#
loop_
_entity_poly.entity_id
_entity_poly.type
_entity_poly.pdbx_seq_one_letter_code
_entity_poly.pdbx_strand_id
1 'polypeptide(L)'
;MAAAGEPRPGKEKAKEPKPAKREEAPEIVEEEEEAAKFVPKAKPDLPADLRKSLRLRQSMSRHRPAFHRQEWFRHQRLGDKWRRPKGIHSKMRRHLGYRPPVVSIGYRGPALSRGLHPSGFAEVLVHNMAELEKIDPKKQAARIAHGVGTFKAIHMVMRADELGVRLLNVGRERHEELLRMAKDKNIKLAKKEGAE
;
A
#
# COMPACT_ATOMS: atom_id res chain seq x y z
N MET A 1 38.21 -14.95 79.12
CA MET A 1 37.05 -14.17 78.63
C MET A 1 35.93 -15.13 78.28
N ALA A 2 34.68 -14.65 78.35
CA ALA A 2 33.49 -15.37 78.75
C ALA A 2 33.00 -16.55 77.89
N ALA A 3 32.20 -17.38 78.55
CA ALA A 3 31.57 -18.63 78.16
C ALA A 3 30.35 -18.51 77.22
N ALA A 4 29.98 -19.69 76.70
CA ALA A 4 28.62 -20.25 76.62
C ALA A 4 27.80 -20.12 75.32
N GLY A 5 27.55 -21.28 74.70
CA GLY A 5 26.18 -21.84 74.72
C GLY A 5 25.42 -21.86 73.39
N GLU A 6 25.29 -23.04 72.80
CA GLU A 6 24.18 -23.36 71.88
C GLU A 6 22.83 -23.45 72.65
N PRO A 7 21.68 -23.71 71.98
CA PRO A 7 20.64 -22.73 71.68
C PRO A 7 19.37 -22.96 72.53
N ARG A 8 18.44 -22.00 72.54
CA ARG A 8 17.06 -22.21 73.05
C ARG A 8 16.01 -21.48 72.21
N PRO A 9 14.76 -22.00 72.19
CA PRO A 9 13.89 -22.01 71.03
C PRO A 9 12.85 -20.88 71.03
N GLY A 10 12.58 -20.31 69.85
CA GLY A 10 11.49 -19.36 69.61
C GLY A 10 10.42 -19.99 68.71
N LYS A 11 9.21 -20.07 69.26
CA LYS A 11 8.00 -20.71 68.70
C LYS A 11 7.42 -20.00 67.47
N GLU A 12 6.84 -20.83 66.61
CA GLU A 12 5.59 -20.68 65.85
C GLU A 12 5.36 -19.43 64.99
N LYS A 13 5.16 -19.65 63.69
CA LYS A 13 3.80 -19.74 63.13
C LYS A 13 3.81 -20.39 61.75
N ALA A 14 3.10 -21.51 61.65
CA ALA A 14 2.71 -22.12 60.39
C ALA A 14 1.92 -21.11 59.55
N LYS A 15 2.36 -20.89 58.31
CA LYS A 15 1.60 -20.14 57.31
C LYS A 15 0.91 -21.15 56.42
N GLU A 16 -0.37 -21.37 56.68
CA GLU A 16 -1.27 -22.17 55.86
C GLU A 16 -1.27 -21.67 54.40
N PRO A 17 -1.33 -22.58 53.40
CA PRO A 17 -1.43 -22.20 52.01
C PRO A 17 -2.85 -21.69 51.70
N LYS A 18 -2.96 -20.47 51.19
CA LYS A 18 -4.23 -19.94 50.66
C LYS A 18 -4.52 -20.52 49.26
N PRO A 19 -5.81 -20.75 48.94
CA PRO A 19 -6.27 -21.71 47.92
C PRO A 19 -6.16 -21.20 46.48
N ALA A 20 -6.04 -22.16 45.57
CA ALA A 20 -6.03 -22.00 44.12
C ALA A 20 -7.22 -21.17 43.62
N LYS A 21 -6.92 -20.02 43.03
CA LYS A 21 -7.86 -19.26 42.21
C LYS A 21 -7.74 -19.81 40.79
N ARG A 22 -8.77 -20.51 40.35
CA ARG A 22 -9.03 -20.90 38.97
C ARG A 22 -9.22 -19.61 38.18
N GLU A 23 -8.16 -19.14 37.53
CA GLU A 23 -8.28 -18.10 36.51
C GLU A 23 -8.82 -18.77 35.25
N GLU A 24 -9.98 -18.28 34.82
CA GLU A 24 -10.64 -18.64 33.58
C GLU A 24 -9.67 -18.43 32.42
N ALA A 25 -9.51 -19.46 31.58
CA ALA A 25 -8.76 -19.36 30.35
C ALA A 25 -9.34 -18.23 29.48
N PRO A 26 -8.52 -17.34 28.90
CA PRO A 26 -8.99 -16.36 27.94
C PRO A 26 -9.30 -17.04 26.60
N GLU A 27 -10.50 -17.58 26.46
CA GLU A 27 -11.06 -18.12 25.21
C GLU A 27 -11.62 -17.00 24.31
N ILE A 28 -10.87 -15.91 24.16
CA ILE A 28 -11.21 -14.76 23.27
C ILE A 28 -10.02 -14.36 22.37
N VAL A 29 -8.84 -14.98 22.52
CA VAL A 29 -7.66 -14.66 21.68
C VAL A 29 -7.60 -15.51 20.41
N GLU A 30 -8.28 -16.67 20.36
CA GLU A 30 -8.21 -17.57 19.21
C GLU A 30 -9.07 -17.14 18.02
N GLU A 31 -10.16 -16.38 18.24
CA GLU A 31 -10.98 -15.84 17.13
C GLU A 31 -10.27 -14.72 16.36
N GLU A 32 -9.34 -13.99 16.99
CA GLU A 32 -8.56 -12.94 16.31
C GLU A 32 -7.44 -13.52 15.44
N GLU A 33 -6.90 -14.70 15.78
CA GLU A 33 -5.83 -15.34 14.98
C GLU A 33 -6.38 -16.05 13.72
N GLU A 34 -7.58 -16.61 13.78
CA GLU A 34 -8.28 -17.23 12.62
C GLU A 34 -8.61 -16.21 11.50
N ALA A 35 -8.77 -14.92 11.85
CA ALA A 35 -9.11 -13.83 10.94
C ALA A 35 -7.92 -13.31 10.10
N ALA A 36 -6.69 -13.69 10.43
CA ALA A 36 -5.48 -13.24 9.73
C ALA A 36 -5.13 -14.06 8.46
N LYS A 37 -6.05 -14.88 7.94
CA LYS A 37 -5.85 -15.61 6.66
C LYS A 37 -5.46 -14.60 5.55
N PHE A 38 -4.28 -14.79 4.95
CA PHE A 38 -3.76 -13.90 3.91
C PHE A 38 -4.63 -14.00 2.66
N VAL A 39 -5.54 -13.04 2.47
CA VAL A 39 -6.33 -12.92 1.24
C VAL A 39 -5.45 -12.32 0.15
N PRO A 40 -5.16 -13.04 -0.95
CA PRO A 40 -4.37 -12.50 -2.04
C PRO A 40 -5.12 -11.35 -2.71
N LYS A 41 -4.41 -10.28 -3.04
CA LYS A 41 -5.01 -9.13 -3.74
C LYS A 41 -5.56 -9.56 -5.10
N ALA A 42 -6.76 -9.11 -5.44
CA ALA A 42 -7.38 -9.34 -6.75
C ALA A 42 -6.42 -8.98 -7.90
N LYS A 43 -6.32 -9.88 -8.88
CA LYS A 43 -5.54 -9.69 -10.11
C LYS A 43 -6.51 -9.48 -11.28
N PRO A 44 -6.14 -8.67 -12.28
CA PRO A 44 -7.00 -8.44 -13.44
C PRO A 44 -7.03 -9.64 -14.39
N ASP A 45 -8.12 -9.76 -15.13
CA ASP A 45 -8.26 -10.67 -16.25
C ASP A 45 -7.61 -10.04 -17.49
N LEU A 46 -6.39 -10.47 -17.84
CA LEU A 46 -5.61 -9.89 -18.93
C LEU A 46 -5.47 -10.88 -20.11
N PRO A 47 -5.61 -10.41 -21.37
CA PRO A 47 -5.28 -11.23 -22.52
C PRO A 47 -3.77 -11.55 -22.55
N ALA A 48 -3.41 -12.68 -23.18
CA ALA A 48 -2.04 -13.18 -23.20
C ALA A 48 -1.03 -12.16 -23.78
N ASP A 49 -1.42 -11.42 -24.82
CA ASP A 49 -0.58 -10.41 -25.47
C ASP A 49 -0.29 -9.24 -24.54
N LEU A 50 -1.28 -8.81 -23.77
CA LEU A 50 -1.10 -7.74 -22.78
C LEU A 50 -0.15 -8.19 -21.68
N ARG A 51 -0.27 -9.44 -21.21
CA ARG A 51 0.63 -10.01 -20.21
C ARG A 51 2.08 -10.09 -20.71
N LYS A 52 2.29 -10.49 -21.96
CA LYS A 52 3.62 -10.48 -22.61
C LYS A 52 4.17 -9.04 -22.69
N SER A 53 3.34 -8.09 -23.11
CA SER A 53 3.74 -6.69 -23.25
C SER A 53 4.11 -6.03 -21.91
N LEU A 54 3.43 -6.39 -20.81
CA LEU A 54 3.77 -5.94 -19.46
C LEU A 54 5.14 -6.45 -18.99
N ARG A 55 5.45 -7.73 -19.25
CA ARG A 55 6.78 -8.30 -18.98
C ARG A 55 7.87 -7.58 -19.77
N LEU A 56 7.62 -7.34 -21.07
CA LEU A 56 8.54 -6.60 -21.92
C LEU A 56 8.74 -5.17 -21.41
N ARG A 57 7.67 -4.47 -21.02
CA ARG A 57 7.74 -3.14 -20.41
C ARG A 57 8.60 -3.14 -19.15
N GLN A 58 8.46 -4.14 -18.29
CA GLN A 58 9.24 -4.25 -17.05
C GLN A 58 10.74 -4.43 -17.36
N SER A 59 11.07 -5.32 -18.31
CA SER A 59 12.45 -5.51 -18.78
C SER A 59 13.04 -4.21 -19.34
N MET A 60 12.32 -3.51 -20.22
CA MET A 60 12.76 -2.23 -20.76
C MET A 60 12.89 -1.15 -19.69
N SER A 61 11.99 -1.13 -18.70
CA SER A 61 12.02 -0.14 -17.62
C SER A 61 13.22 -0.31 -16.70
N ARG A 62 13.68 -1.54 -16.48
CA ARG A 62 14.87 -1.83 -15.68
C ARG A 62 16.15 -1.27 -16.30
N HIS A 63 16.23 -1.22 -17.62
CA HIS A 63 17.38 -0.69 -18.37
C HIS A 63 17.22 0.80 -18.71
N ARG A 64 16.04 1.39 -18.49
CA ARG A 64 15.79 2.79 -18.84
C ARG A 64 16.45 3.71 -17.81
N PRO A 65 17.24 4.70 -18.26
CA PRO A 65 17.82 5.68 -17.35
C PRO A 65 16.74 6.60 -16.77
N ALA A 66 17.01 7.18 -15.60
CA ALA A 66 16.07 8.07 -14.90
C ALA A 66 15.85 9.45 -15.57
N PHE A 67 16.64 9.78 -16.60
CA PHE A 67 16.57 11.04 -17.36
C PHE A 67 16.63 12.31 -16.50
N HIS A 68 17.72 12.46 -15.75
CA HIS A 68 17.99 13.70 -15.02
C HIS A 68 18.56 14.81 -15.92
N ARG A 69 18.44 16.05 -15.45
CA ARG A 69 19.06 17.23 -16.10
C ARG A 69 20.59 17.08 -16.20
N GLN A 70 21.21 17.66 -17.23
CA GLN A 70 22.68 17.78 -17.25
C GLN A 70 23.19 18.45 -15.96
N GLU A 71 24.18 17.82 -15.31
CA GLU A 71 24.86 18.34 -14.11
C GLU A 71 23.96 18.54 -12.87
N TRP A 72 22.83 17.82 -12.82
CA TRP A 72 21.93 17.79 -11.65
C TRP A 72 22.65 17.51 -10.33
N PHE A 73 23.57 16.53 -10.34
CA PHE A 73 24.34 16.11 -9.17
C PHE A 73 25.42 17.12 -8.74
N ARG A 74 25.84 18.03 -9.63
CA ARG A 74 26.93 18.99 -9.36
C ARG A 74 26.43 20.25 -8.67
N HIS A 75 25.20 20.68 -9.00
CA HIS A 75 24.67 21.96 -8.57
C HIS A 75 23.27 21.77 -7.98
N GLN A 76 23.11 21.99 -6.67
CA GLN A 76 21.82 21.83 -5.98
C GLN A 76 20.72 22.73 -6.55
N ARG A 77 21.06 23.92 -7.07
CA ARG A 77 20.13 24.81 -7.79
C ARG A 77 19.56 24.18 -9.07
N LEU A 78 20.25 23.18 -9.63
CA LEU A 78 19.81 22.41 -10.79
C LEU A 78 19.09 21.16 -10.28
N GLY A 79 17.78 21.24 -10.06
CA GLY A 79 17.00 20.07 -9.68
C GLY A 79 16.95 18.97 -10.75
N ASP A 80 16.35 17.83 -10.39
CA ASP A 80 16.39 16.59 -11.16
C ASP A 80 15.54 16.58 -12.44
N LYS A 81 14.70 17.61 -12.62
CA LYS A 81 13.76 17.71 -13.74
C LYS A 81 14.50 17.80 -15.08
N TRP A 82 14.22 16.85 -15.97
CA TRP A 82 14.77 16.81 -17.32
C TRP A 82 14.66 18.16 -18.05
N ARG A 83 15.75 18.59 -18.68
CA ARG A 83 15.79 19.72 -19.61
C ARG A 83 16.69 19.36 -20.78
N ARG A 84 16.23 19.64 -22.00
CA ARG A 84 17.02 19.39 -23.22
C ARG A 84 18.35 20.17 -23.14
N PRO A 85 19.52 19.51 -23.25
CA PRO A 85 20.80 20.19 -23.22
C PRO A 85 20.96 21.04 -24.50
N LYS A 86 21.14 22.36 -24.34
CA LYS A 86 21.19 23.31 -25.46
C LYS A 86 22.61 23.69 -25.88
N GLY A 87 23.54 23.79 -24.94
CA GLY A 87 24.89 24.32 -25.18
C GLY A 87 25.70 23.57 -26.23
N ILE A 88 26.46 24.31 -27.05
CA ILE A 88 27.21 23.75 -28.20
C ILE A 88 28.26 22.73 -27.75
N HIS A 89 28.96 23.03 -26.66
CA HIS A 89 29.98 22.16 -26.08
C HIS A 89 29.42 21.11 -25.11
N SER A 90 28.09 21.03 -24.93
CA SER A 90 27.49 20.04 -24.03
C SER A 90 27.80 18.63 -24.52
N LYS A 91 28.48 17.86 -23.67
CA LYS A 91 28.88 16.48 -23.96
C LYS A 91 27.68 15.54 -23.97
N MET A 92 26.64 15.87 -23.20
CA MET A 92 25.35 15.18 -23.23
C MET A 92 24.61 15.44 -24.54
N ARG A 93 24.57 16.70 -25.03
CA ARG A 93 23.99 17.06 -26.34
C ARG A 93 24.70 16.34 -27.49
N ARG A 94 26.01 16.14 -27.37
CA ARG A 94 26.85 15.44 -28.34
C ARG A 94 26.82 13.91 -28.18
N HIS A 95 26.03 13.37 -27.26
CA HIS A 95 25.87 11.93 -27.04
C HIS A 95 27.19 11.17 -26.74
N LEU A 96 28.11 11.77 -25.99
CA LEU A 96 29.32 11.07 -25.56
C LEU A 96 28.96 9.96 -24.54
N GLY A 97 29.52 8.76 -24.72
CA GLY A 97 29.11 7.54 -23.99
C GLY A 97 29.27 7.59 -22.47
N TYR A 98 30.18 8.40 -21.92
CA TYR A 98 30.32 8.56 -20.46
C TYR A 98 29.26 9.48 -19.83
N ARG A 99 28.43 10.15 -20.65
CA ARG A 99 27.31 10.95 -20.16
C ARG A 99 26.00 10.15 -20.27
N PRO A 100 25.04 10.37 -19.35
CA PRO A 100 23.73 9.77 -19.48
C PRO A 100 23.09 10.11 -20.83
N PRO A 101 22.34 9.19 -21.44
CA PRO A 101 21.76 9.42 -22.75
C PRO A 101 20.64 10.46 -22.69
N VAL A 102 20.40 11.10 -23.83
CA VAL A 102 19.35 12.10 -24.01
C VAL A 102 18.02 11.39 -24.31
N VAL A 103 16.91 11.95 -23.80
CA VAL A 103 15.56 11.45 -24.08
C VAL A 103 15.32 11.39 -25.60
N SER A 104 14.84 10.24 -26.07
CA SER A 104 14.50 9.96 -27.46
C SER A 104 13.23 9.09 -27.55
N ILE A 105 12.59 9.05 -28.73
CA ILE A 105 11.37 8.28 -28.96
C ILE A 105 11.60 6.77 -28.76
N GLY A 106 12.82 6.28 -29.04
CA GLY A 106 13.20 4.87 -28.91
C GLY A 106 13.13 4.34 -27.46
N TYR A 107 13.14 5.21 -26.46
CA TYR A 107 12.93 4.80 -25.08
C TYR A 107 11.47 4.51 -24.74
N ARG A 108 10.52 4.69 -25.66
CA ARG A 108 9.10 4.42 -25.41
C ARG A 108 8.86 2.92 -25.20
N GLY A 109 8.01 2.56 -24.24
CA GLY A 109 7.58 1.16 -24.02
C GLY A 109 6.45 0.71 -24.96
N PRO A 110 6.07 -0.59 -24.93
CA PRO A 110 5.01 -1.16 -25.77
C PRO A 110 3.69 -0.41 -25.61
N ALA A 111 2.99 -0.14 -26.72
CA ALA A 111 1.77 0.68 -26.71
C ALA A 111 0.66 0.11 -25.84
N LEU A 112 0.40 -1.21 -25.95
CA LEU A 112 -0.66 -1.91 -25.21
C LEU A 112 -0.51 -1.79 -23.69
N SER A 113 0.72 -1.90 -23.19
CA SER A 113 1.02 -1.88 -21.75
C SER A 113 1.20 -0.48 -21.16
N ARG A 114 1.17 0.57 -21.98
CA ARG A 114 1.55 1.92 -21.56
C ARG A 114 0.45 2.51 -20.69
N GLY A 115 0.82 3.08 -19.55
CA GLY A 115 -0.14 3.70 -18.61
C GLY A 115 -0.81 2.72 -17.65
N LEU A 116 -0.64 1.41 -17.81
CA LEU A 116 -1.15 0.43 -16.85
C LEU A 116 -0.34 0.44 -15.54
N HIS A 117 -0.99 0.11 -14.43
CA HIS A 117 -0.33 -0.14 -13.15
C HIS A 117 0.57 -1.39 -13.25
N PRO A 118 1.65 -1.54 -12.46
CA PRO A 118 2.48 -2.75 -12.47
C PRO A 118 1.72 -4.06 -12.19
N SER A 119 0.58 -3.99 -11.50
CA SER A 119 -0.32 -5.16 -11.34
C SER A 119 -1.11 -5.52 -12.59
N GLY A 120 -1.09 -4.67 -13.62
CA GLY A 120 -1.81 -4.83 -14.88
C GLY A 120 -3.17 -4.14 -14.97
N PHE A 121 -3.67 -3.53 -13.89
CA PHE A 121 -4.92 -2.77 -13.93
C PHE A 121 -4.73 -1.44 -14.67
N ALA A 122 -5.78 -0.99 -15.37
CA ALA A 122 -5.87 0.40 -15.79
C ALA A 122 -6.29 1.25 -14.58
N GLU A 123 -5.52 2.30 -14.27
CA GLU A 123 -5.83 3.17 -13.13
C GLU A 123 -6.92 4.17 -13.50
N VAL A 124 -7.95 4.25 -12.67
CA VAL A 124 -8.99 5.28 -12.75
C VAL A 124 -8.89 6.14 -11.49
N LEU A 125 -8.71 7.45 -11.68
CA LEU A 125 -8.72 8.40 -10.57
C LEU A 125 -10.17 8.69 -10.19
N VAL A 126 -10.50 8.50 -8.91
CA VAL A 126 -11.87 8.61 -8.40
C VAL A 126 -11.99 9.70 -7.34
N HIS A 127 -13.02 10.53 -7.48
CA HIS A 127 -13.35 11.64 -6.58
C HIS A 127 -14.65 11.42 -5.80
N ASN A 128 -15.58 10.61 -6.32
CA ASN A 128 -16.91 10.39 -5.77
C ASN A 128 -17.38 8.94 -5.94
N MET A 129 -18.50 8.60 -5.31
CA MET A 129 -19.08 7.24 -5.36
C MET A 129 -19.61 6.87 -6.75
N ALA A 130 -20.16 7.84 -7.50
CA ALA A 130 -20.73 7.58 -8.83
C ALA A 130 -19.67 7.19 -9.86
N GLU A 131 -18.46 7.73 -9.74
CA GLU A 131 -17.31 7.34 -10.53
C GLU A 131 -16.83 5.92 -10.20
N LEU A 132 -17.06 5.45 -8.97
CA LEU A 132 -16.69 4.10 -8.54
C LEU A 132 -17.57 3.03 -9.19
N GLU A 133 -18.86 3.33 -9.39
CA GLU A 133 -19.85 2.41 -9.98
C GLU A 133 -19.65 2.21 -11.49
N LYS A 134 -18.97 3.15 -12.17
CA LYS A 134 -18.68 3.07 -13.61
C LYS A 134 -17.46 2.18 -13.93
N ILE A 135 -16.77 1.66 -12.93
CA ILE A 135 -15.49 0.98 -13.08
C ILE A 135 -15.71 -0.53 -13.25
N ASP A 136 -15.06 -1.11 -14.26
CA ASP A 136 -15.02 -2.57 -14.45
C ASP A 136 -14.00 -3.23 -13.49
N PRO A 137 -14.43 -4.01 -12.47
CA PRO A 137 -13.53 -4.54 -11.44
C PRO A 137 -12.47 -5.53 -11.99
N LYS A 138 -12.74 -6.14 -13.15
CA LYS A 138 -11.85 -7.12 -13.78
C LYS A 138 -10.66 -6.49 -14.52
N LYS A 139 -10.82 -5.25 -15.02
CA LYS A 139 -9.83 -4.59 -15.90
C LYS A 139 -9.24 -3.33 -15.29
N GLN A 140 -10.03 -2.65 -14.46
CA GLN A 140 -9.70 -1.34 -13.92
C GLN A 140 -9.57 -1.42 -12.40
N ALA A 141 -8.74 -0.54 -11.84
CA ALA A 141 -8.60 -0.35 -10.41
C ALA A 141 -8.76 1.13 -10.08
N ALA A 142 -9.38 1.42 -8.95
CA ALA A 142 -9.64 2.78 -8.51
C ALA A 142 -8.48 3.31 -7.68
N ARG A 143 -8.11 4.57 -7.91
CA ARG A 143 -7.21 5.37 -7.08
C ARG A 143 -8.01 6.52 -6.52
N ILE A 144 -8.20 6.56 -5.19
CA ILE A 144 -8.90 7.67 -4.55
C ILE A 144 -8.02 8.92 -4.65
N ALA A 145 -8.59 10.02 -5.15
CA ALA A 145 -7.86 11.28 -5.23
C ALA A 145 -7.45 11.80 -3.85
N HIS A 146 -6.28 12.45 -3.77
CA HIS A 146 -5.74 12.97 -2.51
C HIS A 146 -6.68 13.98 -1.82
N GLY A 147 -7.45 14.75 -2.60
CA GLY A 147 -8.38 15.75 -2.07
C GLY A 147 -9.65 15.18 -1.43
N VAL A 148 -9.85 13.85 -1.42
CA VAL A 148 -11.05 13.27 -0.81
C VAL A 148 -10.86 13.13 0.70
N GLY A 149 -11.73 13.80 1.45
CA GLY A 149 -11.72 13.74 2.91
C GLY A 149 -12.05 12.34 3.46
N THR A 150 -11.67 12.09 4.71
CA THR A 150 -11.83 10.80 5.40
C THR A 150 -13.27 10.30 5.38
N PHE A 151 -14.24 11.18 5.63
CA PHE A 151 -15.66 10.81 5.60
C PHE A 151 -16.09 10.20 4.27
N LYS A 152 -15.78 10.88 3.15
CA LYS A 152 -16.08 10.36 1.80
C LYS A 152 -15.26 9.11 1.48
N ALA A 153 -14.02 9.04 1.96
CA ALA A 153 -13.16 7.87 1.76
C ALA A 153 -13.74 6.62 2.43
N ILE A 154 -14.32 6.73 3.63
CA ILE A 154 -15.03 5.63 4.31
C ILE A 154 -16.14 5.07 3.41
N HIS A 155 -17.02 5.94 2.92
CA HIS A 155 -18.11 5.52 2.02
C HIS A 155 -17.60 4.87 0.73
N MET A 156 -16.54 5.41 0.12
CA MET A 156 -15.96 4.82 -1.08
C MET A 156 -15.30 3.47 -0.82
N VAL A 157 -14.68 3.27 0.34
CA VAL A 157 -14.10 1.97 0.72
C VAL A 157 -15.18 0.92 0.86
N MET A 158 -16.23 1.20 1.64
CA MET A 158 -17.33 0.26 1.81
C MET A 158 -17.99 -0.09 0.46
N ARG A 159 -18.22 0.93 -0.40
CA ARG A 159 -18.78 0.70 -1.74
C ARG A 159 -17.82 -0.06 -2.66
N ALA A 160 -16.52 0.14 -2.53
CA ALA A 160 -15.52 -0.59 -3.32
C ALA A 160 -15.52 -2.08 -2.97
N ASP A 161 -15.68 -2.43 -1.70
CA ASP A 161 -15.76 -3.82 -1.24
C ASP A 161 -17.02 -4.51 -1.76
N GLU A 162 -18.17 -3.81 -1.74
CA GLU A 162 -19.42 -4.31 -2.32
C GLU A 162 -19.28 -4.59 -3.82
N LEU A 163 -18.61 -3.71 -4.56
CA LEU A 163 -18.40 -3.85 -6.01
C LEU A 163 -17.21 -4.75 -6.37
N GLY A 164 -16.40 -5.16 -5.39
CA GLY A 164 -15.15 -5.90 -5.61
C GLY A 164 -14.08 -5.10 -6.35
N VAL A 165 -14.12 -3.77 -6.31
CA VAL A 165 -13.16 -2.90 -6.99
C VAL A 165 -11.92 -2.73 -6.13
N ARG A 166 -10.74 -2.98 -6.71
CA ARG A 166 -9.47 -2.81 -6.00
C ARG A 166 -9.10 -1.34 -5.87
N LEU A 167 -8.89 -0.89 -4.62
CA LEU A 167 -8.32 0.43 -4.31
C LEU A 167 -6.78 0.37 -4.26
N LEU A 168 -6.10 1.24 -5.00
CA LEU A 168 -4.63 1.20 -5.14
C LEU A 168 -3.87 1.89 -4.00
N ASN A 169 -4.42 2.98 -3.48
CA ASN A 169 -3.76 3.86 -2.51
C ASN A 169 -4.25 3.66 -1.06
N VAL A 170 -5.06 2.64 -0.81
CA VAL A 170 -5.50 2.25 0.52
C VAL A 170 -4.78 0.95 0.89
N GLY A 171 -3.87 1.03 1.87
CA GLY A 171 -3.20 -0.16 2.43
C GLY A 171 -4.18 -1.00 3.26
N ARG A 172 -3.77 -2.22 3.65
CA ARG A 172 -4.61 -3.12 4.46
C ARG A 172 -5.01 -2.47 5.80
N GLU A 173 -4.04 -1.91 6.51
CA GLU A 173 -4.26 -1.25 7.81
C GLU A 173 -5.24 -0.08 7.70
N ARG A 174 -5.00 0.82 6.75
CA ARG A 174 -5.87 1.98 6.50
C ARG A 174 -7.27 1.57 6.06
N HIS A 175 -7.37 0.48 5.31
CA HIS A 175 -8.65 -0.07 4.88
C HIS A 175 -9.46 -0.55 6.08
N GLU A 176 -8.85 -1.36 6.95
CA GLU A 176 -9.45 -1.84 8.19
C GLU A 176 -9.82 -0.69 9.15
N GLU A 177 -8.94 0.31 9.29
CA GLU A 177 -9.20 1.51 10.07
C GLU A 177 -10.44 2.26 9.58
N LEU A 178 -10.57 2.47 8.27
CA LEU A 178 -11.74 3.14 7.68
C LEU A 178 -13.02 2.33 7.88
N LEU A 179 -12.96 1.01 7.83
CA LEU A 179 -14.08 0.13 8.13
C LEU A 179 -14.46 0.14 9.62
N ARG A 180 -13.47 0.18 10.54
CA ARG A 180 -13.71 0.36 11.98
C ARG A 180 -14.39 1.69 12.26
N MET A 181 -13.87 2.79 11.71
CA MET A 181 -14.48 4.11 11.83
C MET A 181 -15.90 4.16 11.26
N ALA A 182 -16.20 3.38 10.22
CA ALA A 182 -17.56 3.25 9.69
C ALA A 182 -18.51 2.61 10.71
N LYS A 183 -18.06 1.53 11.38
CA LYS A 183 -18.82 0.81 12.42
C LYS A 183 -19.07 1.71 13.62
N ASP A 184 -18.04 2.38 14.13
CA ASP A 184 -18.13 3.25 15.31
C ASP A 184 -19.12 4.41 15.11
N LYS A 185 -19.13 4.99 13.91
CA LYS A 185 -20.01 6.10 13.55
C LYS A 185 -21.38 5.64 13.02
N ASN A 186 -21.65 4.32 13.03
CA ASN A 186 -22.86 3.70 12.48
C ASN A 186 -23.21 4.23 11.07
N ILE A 187 -22.19 4.41 10.24
CA ILE A 187 -22.34 4.95 8.89
C ILE A 187 -22.91 3.82 8.02
N LYS A 188 -24.18 3.96 7.65
CA LYS A 188 -24.83 3.05 6.68
C LYS A 188 -24.61 3.57 5.27
N LEU A 189 -24.36 2.66 4.33
CA LEU A 189 -24.49 2.99 2.92
C LEU A 189 -25.96 3.30 2.63
N ALA A 190 -26.22 4.48 2.08
CA ALA A 190 -27.52 4.77 1.48
C ALA A 190 -27.66 3.84 0.28
N LYS A 191 -28.49 2.79 0.41
CA LYS A 191 -28.91 1.99 -0.74
C LYS A 191 -29.59 2.94 -1.73
N LYS A 192 -28.91 3.26 -2.83
CA LYS A 192 -29.60 3.69 -4.04
C LYS A 192 -30.24 2.42 -4.62
N GLU A 193 -31.46 2.15 -4.21
CA GLU A 193 -32.34 1.27 -4.99
C GLU A 193 -32.58 1.96 -6.34
N GLY A 194 -32.25 1.23 -7.42
CA GLY A 194 -32.62 1.49 -8.82
C GLY A 194 -32.68 2.94 -9.29
N ALA A 195 -31.63 3.42 -9.95
CA ALA A 195 -31.81 4.40 -11.02
C ALA A 195 -31.68 3.64 -12.34
N GLU A 196 -32.83 3.40 -12.97
CA GLU A 196 -32.94 3.04 -14.39
C GLU A 196 -32.21 4.04 -15.29
#